data_AF-A0A1V8MAQ4-F1
#
_entry.id   AF-A0A1V8MAQ4-F1
#
_cell.length_a   1.000
_cell.length_b   1.000
_cell.length_c   1.000
_cell.angle_alpha   90.00
_cell.angle_beta   90.00
_cell.angle_gamma   90.00
#
_symmetry.space_group_name_H-M   'P 1'
#
loop_
_entity.id
_entity.type
_entity.pdbx_description
1 polymer ?
#
loop_
_entity_poly.entity_id
_entity_poly.type
_entity_poly.pdbx_seq_one_letter_code
_entity_poly.pdbx_strand_id
1 'polypeptide(L)'
;MDEDGWKKLEYFTELYKFNWNFARNLVFVTITFASALASYCIKNIGESPQLAYGLLLAMIPNLFIVVLFFKSDKAIQYNARKVTKSAHAIGLKDFPELKALTRFMLLAVIICFIFTIGLFLMFLQFLP
;
A
#
# COMPACT_ATOMS: atom_id res chain seq x y z
N MET A 1 -19.97 -15.56 -29.76
CA MET A 1 -19.25 -15.12 -28.54
C MET A 1 -19.35 -13.62 -28.49
N ASP A 2 -19.73 -13.05 -27.35
CA ASP A 2 -20.11 -11.64 -27.24
C ASP A 2 -18.85 -10.76 -27.15
N GLU A 3 -18.48 -10.07 -28.24
CA GLU A 3 -17.28 -9.21 -28.33
C GLU A 3 -17.25 -8.13 -27.23
N ASP A 4 -18.41 -7.66 -26.80
CA ASP A 4 -18.57 -6.67 -25.74
C ASP A 4 -18.17 -7.18 -24.35
N GLY A 5 -18.30 -8.49 -24.10
CA GLY A 5 -17.87 -9.12 -22.86
C GLY A 5 -16.35 -9.16 -22.73
N TRP A 6 -15.66 -9.44 -23.84
CA TRP A 6 -14.20 -9.49 -23.91
C TRP A 6 -13.57 -8.10 -23.79
N LYS A 7 -14.09 -7.09 -24.51
CA LYS A 7 -13.62 -5.70 -24.39
C LYS A 7 -13.76 -5.15 -22.97
N LYS A 8 -14.89 -5.46 -22.30
CA LYS A 8 -15.08 -5.08 -20.89
C LYS A 8 -14.07 -5.77 -19.98
N LEU A 9 -13.83 -7.07 -20.18
CA LEU A 9 -12.85 -7.80 -19.39
C LEU A 9 -11.45 -7.20 -19.55
N GLU A 10 -11.01 -6.96 -20.78
CA GLU A 10 -9.71 -6.39 -21.10
C GLU A 10 -9.52 -5.02 -20.44
N TYR A 11 -10.50 -4.13 -20.56
CA TYR A 11 -10.48 -2.84 -19.89
C TYR A 11 -10.31 -2.96 -18.36
N PHE A 12 -11.06 -3.85 -17.72
CA PHE A 12 -10.91 -4.04 -16.27
C PHE A 12 -9.58 -4.69 -15.88
N THR A 13 -9.04 -5.57 -16.72
CA THR A 13 -7.72 -6.18 -16.50
C THR A 13 -6.59 -5.16 -16.65
N GLU A 14 -6.67 -4.25 -17.62
CA GLU A 14 -5.69 -3.16 -17.77
C GLU A 14 -5.74 -2.18 -16.59
N LEU A 15 -6.95 -1.74 -16.22
CA LEU A 15 -7.14 -0.87 -15.05
C LEU A 15 -6.61 -1.54 -13.78
N TYR A 16 -6.79 -2.85 -13.66
CA TYR A 16 -6.25 -3.64 -12.56
C TYR A 16 -4.71 -3.67 -12.55
N LYS A 17 -4.06 -3.94 -13.70
CA LYS A 17 -2.59 -3.94 -13.81
C LYS A 17 -1.99 -2.58 -13.49
N PHE A 18 -2.63 -1.51 -13.96
CA PHE A 18 -2.23 -0.14 -13.64
C PHE A 18 -2.30 0.12 -12.13
N ASN A 19 -3.43 -0.19 -11.50
CA ASN A 19 -3.61 -0.01 -10.05
C ASN A 19 -2.62 -0.85 -9.24
N TRP A 20 -2.34 -2.09 -9.66
CA TRP A 20 -1.34 -2.95 -9.02
C TRP A 20 0.07 -2.33 -9.08
N ASN A 21 0.52 -1.92 -10.27
CA ASN A 21 1.85 -1.34 -10.43
C ASN A 21 2.00 -0.02 -9.69
N PHE A 22 0.98 0.85 -9.75
CA PHE A 22 0.96 2.10 -9.02
C PHE A 22 1.06 1.87 -7.51
N ALA A 23 0.21 1.01 -6.96
CA ALA A 23 0.19 0.76 -5.53
C ALA A 23 1.49 0.09 -5.03
N ARG A 24 2.04 -0.85 -5.79
CA ARG A 24 3.33 -1.48 -5.49
C ARG A 24 4.45 -0.44 -5.46
N ASN A 25 4.57 0.39 -6.50
CA ASN A 25 5.62 1.40 -6.59
C ASN A 25 5.47 2.44 -5.48
N LEU A 26 4.24 2.86 -5.18
CA LEU A 26 3.95 3.80 -4.11
C LEU A 26 4.40 3.25 -2.74
N VAL A 27 4.11 1.99 -2.44
CA VAL A 27 4.56 1.33 -1.20
C VAL A 27 6.09 1.29 -1.12
N PHE A 28 6.78 0.87 -2.19
CA PHE A 28 8.25 0.81 -2.19
C PHE A 28 8.90 2.18 -1.99
N VAL A 29 8.43 3.21 -2.69
CA VAL A 29 8.96 4.58 -2.55
C VAL A 29 8.74 5.09 -1.13
N THR A 30 7.55 4.86 -0.57
CA THR A 30 7.19 5.29 0.78
C THR A 30 8.10 4.64 1.83
N ILE A 31 8.23 3.31 1.80
CA ILE A 31 9.06 2.58 2.76
C ILE A 31 10.53 3.01 2.64
N THR A 32 11.03 3.16 1.41
CA THR A 32 12.42 3.58 1.18
C THR A 32 12.69 4.96 1.75
N PHE A 33 11.81 5.93 1.47
CA PHE A 33 11.95 7.29 1.96
C PHE A 33 11.85 7.35 3.49
N ALA A 34 10.85 6.69 4.08
CA ALA A 34 10.66 6.64 5.52
C ALA A 34 11.87 5.99 6.22
N SER A 35 12.41 4.91 5.67
CA SER A 35 13.59 4.22 6.22
C SER A 35 14.84 5.10 6.14
N ALA A 36 15.09 5.76 5.01
CA ALA A 36 16.24 6.64 4.84
C ALA A 36 16.20 7.81 5.84
N LEU A 37 15.03 8.45 5.99
CA LEU A 37 14.84 9.53 6.94
C LEU A 37 15.02 9.06 8.39
N ALA A 38 14.42 7.93 8.76
CA ALA A 38 14.58 7.34 10.08
C ALA A 38 16.04 7.01 10.39
N SER A 39 16.76 6.35 9.47
CA SER A 39 18.18 6.03 9.63
C SER A 39 19.03 7.28 9.81
N TYR A 40 18.76 8.35 9.05
CA TYR A 40 19.46 9.62 9.22
C TYR A 40 19.21 10.23 10.60
N CYS A 41 17.97 10.23 11.07
CA CYS A 41 17.61 10.79 12.38
C CYS A 41 18.28 9.99 13.51
N ILE A 42 18.19 8.66 13.47
CA ILE A 42 18.78 7.77 14.49
C ILE A 42 20.30 7.95 14.56
N LYS A 43 20.98 8.02 13.40
CA LYS A 43 22.44 8.14 13.36
C LYS A 43 22.95 9.43 13.99
N ASN A 44 22.23 10.53 13.82
CA ASN A 44 22.69 11.87 14.22
C ASN A 44 22.02 12.38 15.52
N ILE A 45 21.18 11.56 16.17
CA ILE A 45 20.39 11.98 17.33
C ILE A 45 21.26 12.40 18.53
N GLY A 46 22.47 11.85 18.65
CA GLY A 46 23.44 12.22 19.69
C GLY A 46 24.05 13.61 19.49
N GLU A 47 24.04 14.14 18.26
CA GLU A 47 24.54 15.48 17.95
C GLU A 47 23.44 16.55 18.10
N SER A 48 22.20 16.20 17.77
CA SER A 48 21.04 17.07 17.96
C SER A 48 19.84 16.26 18.43
N PRO A 49 19.44 16.37 19.71
CA PRO A 49 18.25 15.69 20.25
C PRO A 49 16.96 16.06 19.52
N GLN A 50 16.92 17.22 18.86
CA GLN A 50 15.77 17.67 18.05
C GLN A 50 15.52 16.76 16.85
N LEU A 51 16.52 15.99 16.40
CA LEU A 51 16.36 15.00 15.33
C LEU A 51 15.47 13.82 15.74
N ALA A 52 15.17 13.64 17.02
CA ALA A 52 14.12 12.72 17.47
C ALA A 52 12.77 13.04 16.80
N TYR A 53 12.43 14.32 16.62
CA TYR A 53 11.20 14.73 15.93
C TYR A 53 11.21 14.37 14.44
N GLY A 54 12.38 14.16 13.83
CA GLY A 54 12.50 13.65 12.46
C GLY A 54 11.98 12.21 12.31
N LEU A 55 11.93 11.42 13.39
CA LEU A 55 11.28 10.11 13.39
C LEU A 55 9.77 10.22 13.19
N LEU A 56 9.14 11.27 13.72
CA LEU A 56 7.72 11.54 13.47
C LEU A 56 7.47 11.87 12.00
N LEU A 57 8.38 12.61 11.36
CA LEU A 57 8.30 12.88 9.92
C LEU A 57 8.44 11.61 9.09
N ALA A 58 9.28 10.65 9.51
CA ALA A 58 9.41 9.35 8.86
C ALA A 58 8.15 8.46 9.00
N MET A 59 7.26 8.75 9.96
CA MET A 59 5.98 8.04 10.12
C MET A 59 4.91 8.52 9.14
N ILE A 60 4.93 9.80 8.73
CA ILE A 60 3.88 10.40 7.89
C ILE A 60 3.63 9.62 6.59
N PRO A 61 4.66 9.25 5.80
CA PRO A 61 4.46 8.51 4.56
C PRO A 61 3.80 7.15 4.80
N ASN A 62 4.19 6.43 5.86
CA ASN A 62 3.61 5.13 6.19
C ASN A 62 2.13 5.25 6.60
N LEU A 63 1.80 6.25 7.43
CA LEU A 63 0.42 6.55 7.80
C LEU A 63 -0.43 6.93 6.59
N PHE A 64 0.14 7.67 5.63
CA PHE A 64 -0.53 8.01 4.38
C PHE A 64 -0.94 6.76 3.59
N ILE A 65 -0.06 5.74 3.48
CA ILE A 65 -0.38 4.46 2.83
C ILE A 65 -1.53 3.74 3.55
N VAL A 66 -1.50 3.70 4.88
CA VAL A 66 -2.56 3.07 5.68
C VAL A 66 -3.90 3.73 5.41
N VAL A 67 -3.96 5.06 5.48
CA VAL A 67 -5.19 5.83 5.21
C VAL A 67 -5.68 5.65 3.78
N LEU A 68 -4.76 5.70 2.80
CA LEU A 68 -5.08 5.53 1.40
C LEU A 68 -5.66 4.14 1.14
N PHE A 69 -5.10 3.09 1.72
CA PHE A 69 -5.65 1.74 1.62
C PHE A 69 -7.06 1.66 2.18
N PHE A 70 -7.33 2.15 3.38
CA PHE A 70 -8.69 2.07 3.96
C PHE A 70 -9.73 2.86 3.17
N LYS A 71 -9.34 3.99 2.57
CA LYS A 71 -10.23 4.75 1.67
C LYS A 71 -10.48 4.01 0.36
N SER A 72 -9.47 3.36 -0.19
CA SER A 72 -9.53 2.67 -1.48
C SER A 72 -10.05 1.24 -1.40
N ASP A 73 -10.01 0.58 -0.24
CA ASP A 73 -10.36 -0.83 -0.05
C ASP A 73 -11.79 -1.14 -0.52
N LYS A 74 -12.76 -0.29 -0.18
CA LYS A 74 -14.15 -0.45 -0.66
C LYS A 74 -14.24 -0.43 -2.17
N ALA A 75 -13.50 0.46 -2.84
CA ALA A 75 -13.49 0.56 -4.30
C ALA A 75 -12.77 -0.65 -4.94
N ILE A 76 -11.67 -1.11 -4.35
CA ILE A 76 -10.92 -2.28 -4.80
C ILE A 76 -11.78 -3.54 -4.69
N GLN A 77 -12.46 -3.74 -3.55
CA GLN A 77 -13.36 -4.88 -3.36
C GLN A 77 -14.59 -4.83 -4.27
N TYR A 78 -15.11 -3.63 -4.56
CA TYR A 78 -16.21 -3.48 -5.51
C TYR A 78 -15.76 -3.87 -6.93
N ASN A 79 -14.63 -3.36 -7.39
CA ASN A 79 -14.06 -3.69 -8.70
C ASN A 79 -13.72 -5.17 -8.80
N ALA A 80 -13.15 -5.76 -7.74
CA ALA A 80 -12.89 -7.19 -7.63
C ALA A 80 -14.13 -8.04 -7.91
N ARG A 81 -15.25 -7.74 -7.24
CA ARG A 81 -16.51 -8.46 -7.42
C ARG A 81 -17.06 -8.31 -8.83
N LYS A 82 -16.95 -7.11 -9.43
CA LYS A 82 -17.38 -6.86 -10.81
C LYS A 82 -16.57 -7.66 -11.82
N VAL A 83 -15.24 -7.70 -11.67
CA VAL A 83 -14.36 -8.49 -12.54
C VAL A 83 -14.68 -9.98 -12.42
N THR A 84 -14.79 -10.52 -11.20
CA THR A 84 -15.15 -11.93 -11.00
C THR A 84 -16.52 -12.27 -11.60
N LYS A 85 -17.51 -11.36 -11.49
CA LYS A 85 -18.84 -11.56 -12.07
C LYS A 85 -18.79 -11.57 -13.61
N SER A 86 -18.05 -10.64 -14.21
CA SER A 86 -17.88 -10.58 -15.67
C SER A 86 -17.09 -11.78 -16.20
N ALA A 87 -16.05 -12.20 -15.49
CA ALA A 87 -15.25 -13.39 -15.79
C ALA A 87 -16.09 -14.68 -15.79
N HIS A 88 -16.92 -14.87 -14.77
CA HIS A 88 -17.82 -16.01 -14.70
C HIS A 88 -18.85 -16.02 -15.83
N ALA A 89 -19.34 -14.83 -16.25
CA ALA A 89 -20.30 -14.71 -17.35
C ALA A 89 -19.73 -15.17 -18.69
N ILE A 90 -18.41 -15.14 -18.87
CA ILE A 90 -17.70 -15.59 -20.08
C ILE A 90 -17.01 -16.96 -19.91
N GLY A 91 -17.30 -17.67 -18.81
CA GLY A 91 -16.80 -19.03 -18.57
C GLY A 91 -15.37 -19.14 -18.03
N LEU A 92 -14.71 -18.02 -17.70
CA LEU A 92 -13.41 -18.02 -17.04
C LEU A 92 -13.58 -18.32 -15.54
N LYS A 93 -13.05 -19.46 -15.09
CA LYS A 93 -13.02 -19.83 -13.68
C LYS A 93 -11.76 -19.26 -13.03
N ASP A 94 -12.00 -18.33 -12.10
CA ASP A 94 -11.04 -17.69 -11.20
C ASP A 94 -10.05 -16.67 -11.81
N PHE A 95 -9.93 -15.54 -11.11
CA PHE A 95 -8.90 -14.51 -11.34
C PHE A 95 -7.97 -14.46 -10.11
N PRO A 96 -6.95 -15.33 -10.03
CA PRO A 96 -6.08 -15.46 -8.84
C PRO A 96 -5.28 -14.19 -8.56
N GLU A 97 -4.92 -13.44 -9.60
CA GLU A 97 -4.21 -12.15 -9.52
C GLU A 97 -4.98 -11.17 -8.62
N LEU A 98 -6.31 -11.14 -8.73
CA LEU A 98 -7.14 -10.21 -8.01
C LEU A 98 -7.12 -10.47 -6.49
N LYS A 99 -7.11 -11.75 -6.09
CA LYS A 99 -6.88 -12.15 -4.69
C LYS A 99 -5.46 -11.79 -4.23
N ALA A 100 -4.47 -11.87 -5.12
CA ALA A 100 -3.09 -11.49 -4.81
C ALA A 100 -2.95 -9.99 -4.53
N LEU A 101 -3.64 -9.10 -5.27
CA LEU A 101 -3.64 -7.64 -5.04
C LEU A 101 -4.13 -7.28 -3.65
N THR A 102 -5.32 -7.75 -3.28
CA THR A 102 -5.89 -7.41 -1.98
C THR A 102 -5.01 -7.92 -0.84
N ARG A 103 -4.44 -9.12 -0.97
CA ARG A 103 -3.50 -9.69 0.02
C ARG A 103 -2.19 -8.90 0.09
N PHE A 104 -1.62 -8.55 -1.05
CA PHE A 104 -0.39 -7.75 -1.12
C PHE A 104 -0.59 -6.37 -0.48
N MET A 105 -1.67 -5.69 -0.82
CA MET A 105 -2.00 -4.38 -0.26
C MET A 105 -2.23 -4.45 1.24
N LEU A 106 -2.95 -5.47 1.72
CA LEU A 106 -3.15 -5.70 3.14
C LEU A 106 -1.81 -5.95 3.86
N LEU A 107 -0.93 -6.76 3.28
CA LEU A 107 0.39 -7.02 3.83
C LEU A 107 1.25 -5.74 3.87
N ALA A 108 1.24 -4.94 2.81
CA ALA A 108 1.94 -3.67 2.75
C ALA A 108 1.47 -2.70 3.85
N VAL A 109 0.17 -2.65 4.11
CA VAL A 109 -0.42 -1.85 5.19
C VAL A 109 0.03 -2.34 6.56
N ILE A 110 0.04 -3.66 6.79
CA ILE A 110 0.54 -4.24 8.04
C ILE A 110 2.01 -3.86 8.24
N ILE A 111 2.84 -3.97 7.21
CA ILE A 111 4.26 -3.59 7.28
C ILE A 111 4.41 -2.09 7.59
N CYS A 112 3.68 -1.22 6.89
CA CYS A 112 3.71 0.23 7.15
C CYS A 112 3.26 0.55 8.57
N PHE A 113 2.26 -0.16 9.09
CA PHE A 113 1.75 0.02 10.45
C PHE A 113 2.77 -0.44 11.50
N ILE A 114 3.37 -1.61 11.33
CA ILE A 114 4.43 -2.11 12.22
C ILE A 114 5.62 -1.16 12.22
N PHE A 115 6.05 -0.69 11.05
CA PHE A 115 7.17 0.25 10.93
C PHE A 115 6.85 1.58 11.62
N THR A 116 5.62 2.08 11.46
CA THR A 116 5.14 3.29 12.14
C THR A 116 5.17 3.12 13.66
N ILE A 117 4.69 2.00 14.20
CA ILE A 117 4.76 1.71 15.64
C ILE A 117 6.22 1.61 16.10
N GLY A 118 7.09 0.95 15.33
CA GLY A 118 8.51 0.85 15.65
C GLY A 118 9.18 2.23 15.77
N LEU A 119 8.94 3.12 14.80
CA LEU A 119 9.44 4.50 14.83
C LEU A 119 8.87 5.28 16.01
N PHE A 120 7.58 5.10 16.32
CA PHE A 120 6.95 5.75 17.47
C PHE A 120 7.57 5.30 18.80
N LEU A 121 7.76 3.99 18.99
CA LEU A 121 8.40 3.45 20.19
C LEU A 121 9.85 3.94 20.33
N MET A 122 10.60 4.03 19.22
CA MET A 122 11.93 4.63 19.24
C MET A 122 11.87 6.11 19.63
N PHE A 123 10.94 6.89 19.06
CA PHE A 123 10.74 8.29 19.42
C PHE A 123 10.46 8.48 20.92
N LEU A 124 9.63 7.61 21.52
CA LEU A 124 9.34 7.64 22.96
C LEU A 124 10.59 7.47 23.84
N GLN A 125 11.62 6.76 23.36
CA GLN A 125 12.88 6.59 24.10
C GLN A 125 13.71 7.88 24.16
N PHE A 126 13.43 8.85 23.29
CA PHE A 126 14.14 10.13 23.21
C PHE A 126 13.32 11.30 23.75
N LEU A 127 12.13 11.05 24.31
CA LEU A 127 11.37 12.06 25.04
C LEU A 127 12.00 12.27 26.45
N PRO A 128 12.20 13.52 26.88
CA PRO A 128 12.74 13.85 28.20
C PRO A 128 11.80 13.48 29.35
#